data_AF-A0AAW2XI23-F1
#
_entry.id   AF-A0AAW2XI23-F1
#
_cell.length_a   1.000
_cell.length_b   1.000
_cell.length_c   1.000
_cell.angle_alpha   90.00
_cell.angle_beta   90.00
_cell.angle_gamma   90.00
#
_symmetry.space_group_name_H-M   'P 1'
#
loop_
_entity.id
_entity.type
_entity.pdbx_description
1 polymer ?
#
loop_
_entity_poly.entity_id
_entity_poly.type
_entity_poly.pdbx_seq_one_letter_code
_entity_poly.pdbx_strand_id
1 'polypeptide(L)'
;MGFGIFGSFLVLTLLFKPLVCQQPNTDESFVFEFLQKMGLNPPKDYGFSGAFCEWRGVFCDDKGENVVRLEASGLGLSGVIPDTIGKLKA
;
A
#
# COMPACT_ATOMS: atom_id res chain seq x y z
N MET A 1 5.84 8.73 -51.52
CA MET A 1 4.71 8.83 -50.58
C MET A 1 5.06 8.01 -49.36
N GLY A 2 5.65 8.62 -48.35
CA GLY A 2 6.15 7.84 -47.22
C GLY A 2 7.07 8.70 -46.39
N PHE A 3 6.53 9.28 -45.34
CA PHE A 3 7.20 9.80 -44.15
C PHE A 3 6.07 10.36 -43.30
N GLY A 4 5.65 9.65 -42.26
CA GLY A 4 4.61 10.18 -41.37
C GLY A 4 3.79 9.21 -40.55
N ILE A 5 4.23 7.96 -40.32
CA ILE A 5 3.44 7.01 -39.51
C ILE A 5 4.22 6.38 -38.36
N PHE A 6 5.43 6.86 -38.04
CA PHE A 6 6.20 6.37 -36.89
C PHE A 6 6.06 7.22 -35.63
N GLY A 7 5.52 8.44 -35.73
CA GLY A 7 5.30 9.31 -34.56
C GLY A 7 4.01 9.01 -33.79
N SER A 8 3.06 8.26 -34.36
CA SER A 8 1.71 8.12 -33.80
C SER A 8 1.55 6.93 -32.84
N PHE A 9 2.48 5.98 -32.80
CA PHE A 9 2.35 4.79 -31.94
C PHE A 9 2.93 4.98 -30.53
N LEU A 10 3.76 6.00 -30.30
CA LEU A 10 4.35 6.28 -28.98
C LEU A 10 3.41 7.03 -28.03
N VAL A 11 2.27 7.53 -28.52
CA VAL A 11 1.32 8.31 -27.71
C VAL A 11 0.20 7.42 -27.12
N LEU A 12 -0.07 6.25 -27.70
CA LEU A 12 -1.20 5.40 -27.28
C LEU A 12 -0.90 4.53 -26.04
N THR A 13 0.37 4.34 -25.67
CA THR A 13 0.76 3.60 -24.46
C THR A 13 0.59 4.41 -23.17
N LEU A 14 0.37 5.73 -23.26
CA LEU A 14 0.16 6.61 -22.10
C LEU A 14 -1.28 6.59 -21.57
N LEU A 15 -2.24 6.00 -22.31
CA LEU A 15 -3.66 5.94 -21.92
C LEU A 15 -4.08 4.62 -21.28
N PHE A 16 -3.19 3.62 -21.22
CA PHE A 16 -3.40 2.35 -20.51
C PHE A 16 -2.48 2.19 -19.30
N LYS A 17 -2.07 3.30 -18.66
CA LYS A 17 -1.81 3.19 -17.22
C LYS A 17 -3.16 2.86 -16.59
N PRO A 18 -3.33 1.75 -15.89
CA PRO A 18 -4.47 1.64 -15.00
C PRO A 18 -4.33 2.84 -14.07
N LEU A 19 -5.26 3.78 -14.17
CA LEU A 19 -5.72 4.50 -12.99
C LEU A 19 -6.40 3.42 -12.13
N VAL A 20 -5.63 2.46 -11.61
CA VAL A 20 -5.83 2.09 -10.22
C VAL A 20 -5.62 3.42 -9.55
N CYS A 21 -6.72 4.10 -9.25
CA CYS A 21 -6.72 5.14 -8.26
C CYS A 21 -6.03 4.50 -7.05
N GLN A 22 -4.72 4.70 -6.90
CA GLN A 22 -4.13 4.71 -5.58
C GLN A 22 -4.62 5.99 -4.91
N GLN A 23 -5.94 6.10 -4.73
CA GLN A 23 -6.38 6.68 -3.48
C GLN A 23 -5.88 5.66 -2.46
N PRO A 24 -4.92 6.02 -1.60
CA PRO A 24 -4.48 5.10 -0.57
C PRO A 24 -5.72 4.66 0.19
N ASN A 25 -5.88 3.34 0.35
CA ASN A 25 -6.96 2.82 1.17
C ASN A 25 -6.80 3.45 2.55
N THR A 26 -7.91 3.77 3.21
CA THR A 26 -7.82 4.46 4.50
C THR A 26 -7.06 3.59 5.52
N ASP A 27 -7.32 2.28 5.48
CA ASP A 27 -6.63 1.29 6.29
C ASP A 27 -5.13 1.19 5.98
N GLU A 28 -4.72 1.31 4.71
CA GLU A 28 -3.31 1.36 4.31
C GLU A 28 -2.60 2.50 5.03
N SER A 29 -3.21 3.71 5.02
CA SER A 29 -2.61 4.88 5.68
C SER A 29 -2.54 4.72 7.20
N PHE A 30 -3.56 4.12 7.82
CA PHE A 30 -3.60 3.88 9.26
C PHE A 30 -2.55 2.86 9.70
N VAL A 31 -2.43 1.75 8.97
CA VAL A 31 -1.43 0.71 9.24
C VAL A 31 -0.03 1.26 9.02
N PHE A 32 0.20 1.98 7.91
CA PHE A 32 1.49 2.61 7.64
C PHE A 32 1.93 3.56 8.77
N GLU A 33 1.03 4.44 9.21
CA GLU A 33 1.32 5.37 10.31
C GLU A 33 1.64 4.61 11.61
N PHE A 34 0.86 3.59 11.94
CA PHE A 34 1.12 2.73 13.09
C PHE A 34 2.53 2.16 13.06
N LEU A 35 2.91 1.49 11.98
CA LEU A 35 4.20 0.81 11.87
C LEU A 35 5.38 1.80 11.94
N GLN A 36 5.24 2.95 11.27
CA GLN A 36 6.24 4.01 11.32
C GLN A 36 6.41 4.55 12.74
N LYS A 37 5.31 4.79 13.46
CA LYS A 37 5.33 5.27 14.86
C LYS A 37 5.88 4.22 15.82
N MET A 38 5.72 2.94 15.51
CA MET A 38 6.22 1.83 16.32
C MET A 38 7.70 1.48 16.06
N GLY A 39 8.42 2.27 15.26
CA GLY A 39 9.86 2.14 15.05
C GLY A 39 10.29 1.33 13.83
N LEU A 40 9.37 1.02 12.91
CA LEU A 40 9.68 0.34 11.65
C LEU A 40 9.99 1.40 10.56
N ASN A 41 11.29 1.64 10.29
CA ASN A 41 11.79 2.74 9.48
C ASN A 41 12.82 2.25 8.44
N PRO A 42 12.75 2.62 7.15
CA PRO A 42 11.56 2.70 6.32
C PRO A 42 10.96 1.29 6.14
N PRO A 43 9.64 1.18 5.90
CA PRO A 43 8.95 -0.11 5.75
C PRO A 43 9.60 -1.09 4.75
N LYS A 44 10.48 -0.66 3.84
CA LYS A 44 11.14 -1.55 2.87
C LYS A 44 11.81 -2.81 3.47
N ASP A 45 12.40 -2.71 4.66
CA ASP A 45 13.13 -3.84 5.27
C ASP A 45 12.20 -4.93 5.83
N TYR A 46 10.92 -4.62 6.00
CA TYR A 46 9.93 -5.51 6.62
C TYR A 46 8.95 -6.11 5.61
N GLY A 47 9.26 -6.03 4.31
CA GLY A 47 8.42 -6.63 3.26
C GLY A 47 7.23 -5.77 2.85
N PHE A 48 7.34 -4.46 3.01
CA PHE A 48 6.35 -3.49 2.52
C PHE A 48 6.54 -3.18 1.03
N SER A 49 6.51 -4.22 0.21
CA SER A 49 6.51 -4.10 -1.25
C SER A 49 5.18 -4.60 -1.78
N GLY A 50 4.65 -3.96 -2.82
CA GLY A 50 3.35 -4.32 -3.38
C GLY A 50 2.18 -3.70 -2.62
N ALA A 51 1.03 -4.35 -2.69
CA ALA A 51 -0.19 -3.88 -2.07
C ALA A 51 -0.12 -3.99 -0.54
N PHE A 52 -0.86 -3.15 0.20
CA PHE A 52 -0.77 -3.14 1.66
C PHE A 52 -1.22 -4.44 2.34
N CYS A 53 -2.12 -5.19 1.69
CA CYS A 53 -2.51 -6.54 2.13
C CYS A 53 -1.43 -7.60 1.92
N GLU A 54 -0.37 -7.30 1.17
CA GLU A 54 0.80 -8.17 0.99
C GLU A 54 1.90 -7.86 2.01
N TRP A 55 1.74 -6.80 2.79
CA TRP A 55 2.68 -6.45 3.85
C TRP A 55 2.69 -7.55 4.91
N ARG A 56 3.88 -7.87 5.41
CA ARG A 56 4.05 -8.91 6.43
C ARG A 56 3.17 -8.59 7.65
N GLY A 57 2.39 -9.58 8.08
CA GLY A 57 1.53 -9.46 9.26
C GLY A 57 0.24 -8.68 9.03
N VAL A 58 0.00 -8.14 7.83
CA VAL A 58 -1.29 -7.52 7.47
C VAL A 58 -2.16 -8.58 6.82
N PHE A 59 -3.38 -8.73 7.32
CA PHE A 59 -4.39 -9.63 6.75
C PHE A 59 -5.63 -8.83 6.43
N CYS A 60 -6.05 -8.91 5.17
CA CYS A 60 -7.24 -8.24 4.68
C CYS A 60 -8.42 -9.18 4.52
N ASP A 61 -9.60 -8.61 4.34
CA ASP A 61 -10.80 -9.32 3.93
C ASP A 61 -10.63 -9.98 2.54
N ASP A 62 -11.62 -10.79 2.15
CA ASP A 62 -11.62 -11.52 0.86
C ASP A 62 -11.52 -10.59 -0.36
N LYS A 63 -11.83 -9.29 -0.19
CA LYS A 63 -11.76 -8.28 -1.24
C LYS A 63 -10.42 -7.56 -1.29
N GLY A 64 -9.58 -7.69 -0.26
CA GLY A 64 -8.33 -6.95 -0.13
C GLY A 64 -8.53 -5.45 0.12
N GLU A 65 -9.68 -5.06 0.69
CA GLU A 65 -10.05 -3.66 0.88
C GLU A 65 -9.85 -3.20 2.33
N ASN A 66 -10.13 -4.07 3.30
CA ASN A 66 -10.12 -3.74 4.73
C ASN A 66 -9.20 -4.68 5.51
N VAL A 67 -8.50 -4.15 6.52
CA VAL A 67 -7.64 -4.95 7.41
C VAL A 67 -8.47 -5.60 8.50
N VAL A 68 -8.53 -6.93 8.47
CA VAL A 68 -9.27 -7.73 9.45
C VAL A 68 -8.37 -8.23 10.59
N ARG A 69 -7.05 -8.26 10.38
CA ARG A 69 -6.08 -8.65 11.40
C ARG A 69 -4.71 -8.02 11.11
N LEU A 70 -4.08 -7.52 12.16
CA LEU A 70 -2.69 -7.08 12.16
C LEU A 70 -1.89 -7.90 13.16
N GLU A 71 -0.89 -8.64 12.69
CA GLU A 71 0.03 -9.41 13.51
C GLU A 71 1.39 -8.72 13.59
N ALA A 72 1.72 -8.26 14.79
CA ALA A 72 2.99 -7.57 15.07
C ALA A 72 3.84 -8.29 16.12
N SER A 73 3.62 -9.59 16.28
CA SER A 73 4.39 -10.46 17.17
C SER A 73 5.86 -10.48 16.76
N GLY A 74 6.77 -10.32 17.74
CA GLY A 74 8.21 -10.40 17.50
C GLY A 74 8.83 -9.19 16.79
N LEU A 75 8.09 -8.09 16.62
CA LEU A 75 8.58 -6.92 15.86
C LEU A 75 9.35 -5.89 16.68
N GLY A 76 9.49 -6.12 17.99
CA GLY A 76 10.19 -5.17 18.87
C GLY A 76 9.57 -3.77 18.81
N LEU A 77 8.24 -3.69 18.66
CA LEU A 77 7.52 -2.42 18.56
C LEU A 77 7.89 -1.49 19.73
N SER A 78 8.17 -0.23 19.43
CA SER A 78 8.60 0.76 20.42
C SER A 78 7.98 2.12 20.15
N GLY A 79 7.71 2.91 21.18
CA GLY A 79 7.09 4.22 21.04
C GLY A 79 5.62 4.25 21.48
N VAL A 80 4.89 5.26 20.99
CA VAL A 80 3.49 5.51 21.36
C VAL A 80 2.58 4.92 20.30
N ILE A 81 1.60 4.13 20.73
CA ILE A 81 0.58 3.57 19.84
C ILE A 81 -0.31 4.71 19.32
N PRO A 82 -0.33 4.97 18.00
CA PRO A 82 -1.20 6.01 17.45
C PRO A 82 -2.67 5.56 17.42
N ASP A 83 -3.58 6.53 17.58
CA ASP A 83 -5.03 6.30 17.58
C ASP A 83 -5.56 5.81 16.22
N THR A 84 -4.77 5.91 15.15
CA THR A 84 -5.14 5.47 13.80
C THR A 84 -5.44 3.98 13.74
N ILE A 85 -4.75 3.15 14.55
CA ILE A 85 -5.00 1.71 14.56
C ILE A 85 -6.40 1.36 15.05
N GLY A 86 -6.98 2.19 15.92
CA GLY A 86 -8.36 2.01 16.41
C GLY A 86 -9.44 2.38 15.39
N LYS A 87 -9.06 2.90 14.21
CA LYS A 87 -10.00 3.28 13.14
C LYS A 87 -10.21 2.16 12.11
N LEU A 88 -9.40 1.09 12.16
CA LEU A 88 -9.60 -0.09 11.32
C LEU A 88 -10.98 -0.69 11.62
N LYS A 89 -11.77 -0.92 10.58
CA LYS A 89 -13.09 -1.55 10.71
C LYS A 89 -12.94 -3.05 10.50
N ALA A 90 -13.19 -3.81 11.57
CA ALA A 90 -13.28 -5.26 11.52
C ALA A 90 -14.58 -5.73 10.84
#